data_AF-A0A5U7QQ71-F1
#
_entry.id   AF-A0A5U7QQ71-F1
#
_cell.length_a   1.000
_cell.length_b   1.000
_cell.length_c   1.000
_cell.angle_alpha   90.00
_cell.angle_beta   90.00
_cell.angle_gamma   90.00
#
_symmetry.space_group_name_H-M   'P 1'
#
loop_
_entity.id
_entity.type
_entity.pdbx_description
1 polymer ?
#
loop_
_entity_poly.entity_id
_entity_poly.type
_entity_poly.pdbx_seq_one_letter_code
_entity_poly.pdbx_strand_id
1 'polypeptide(L)'
;MQTTNNRTDSTHAEPDGSVLSYEFGLSGFSIDLKNCSVRLFNKELNNFSVYNYCNIREVNYTLPTTESDDAEICVLTDDILIPSWKFKIPLNAQTYDVCEQWIGIFNTHIFNY
;
A
#
# COMPACT_ATOMS: atom_id res chain seq x y z
N MET A 1 15.24 -21.06 23.27
CA MET A 1 14.54 -19.83 22.86
C MET A 1 15.09 -19.47 21.49
N GLN A 2 14.31 -19.74 20.44
CA GLN A 2 14.72 -19.60 19.05
C GLN A 2 13.91 -18.45 18.47
N THR A 3 14.52 -17.28 18.37
CA THR A 3 13.96 -16.14 17.64
C THR A 3 14.01 -16.47 16.15
N THR A 4 12.86 -16.82 15.59
CA THR A 4 12.67 -16.92 14.15
C THR A 4 12.37 -15.53 13.61
N ASN A 5 13.37 -14.97 12.94
CA ASN A 5 13.32 -13.71 12.23
C ASN A 5 12.46 -13.94 10.98
N ASN A 6 11.17 -13.62 11.02
CA ASN A 6 10.31 -13.62 9.84
C ASN A 6 10.50 -12.29 9.09
N ARG A 7 11.65 -12.18 8.44
CA ARG A 7 11.85 -11.21 7.36
C ARG A 7 10.99 -11.64 6.18
N THR A 8 9.95 -10.87 5.86
CA THR A 8 9.34 -10.90 4.53
C THR A 8 8.89 -9.49 4.18
N ASP A 9 9.87 -8.58 4.19
CA ASP A 9 9.77 -7.33 3.46
C ASP A 9 10.45 -7.57 2.12
N SER A 10 9.65 -7.99 1.15
CA SER A 10 10.11 -8.38 -0.17
C SER A 10 9.41 -7.48 -1.19
N THR A 11 10.04 -6.34 -1.49
CA THR A 11 9.81 -5.69 -2.78
C THR A 11 10.30 -6.65 -3.86
N HIS A 12 9.39 -7.35 -4.52
CA HIS A 12 9.72 -8.19 -5.67
C HIS A 12 9.43 -7.39 -6.94
N ALA A 13 10.48 -6.90 -7.58
CA ALA A 13 10.40 -6.47 -8.97
C ALA A 13 10.56 -7.72 -9.85
N GLU A 14 9.50 -8.09 -10.58
CA GLU A 14 9.58 -9.16 -11.57
C GLU A 14 10.55 -8.77 -12.71
N PRO A 15 11.29 -9.73 -13.30
CA PRO A 15 12.39 -9.46 -14.24
C PRO A 15 11.99 -8.83 -15.58
N ASP A 16 10.70 -8.63 -15.86
CA ASP A 16 10.17 -7.85 -16.99
C ASP A 16 9.89 -6.36 -16.65
N GLY A 17 10.24 -5.92 -15.44
CA GLY A 17 10.32 -4.51 -15.04
C GLY A 17 9.01 -3.72 -15.01
N SER A 18 7.85 -4.37 -15.21
CA SER A 18 6.59 -3.65 -15.43
C SER A 18 5.67 -3.57 -14.22
N VAL A 19 5.90 -4.34 -13.15
CA VAL A 19 5.02 -4.36 -11.97
C VAL A 19 5.81 -4.16 -10.68
N LEU A 20 5.42 -3.14 -9.91
CA LEU A 20 5.87 -2.91 -8.53
C LEU A 20 4.82 -3.46 -7.57
N SER A 21 5.20 -4.18 -6.52
CA SER A 21 4.24 -4.66 -5.53
C SER A 21 4.74 -4.41 -4.12
N TYR A 22 3.83 -3.96 -3.27
CA TYR A 22 4.07 -3.79 -1.85
C TYR A 22 2.95 -4.48 -1.07
N GLU A 23 3.34 -5.33 -0.12
CA GLU A 23 2.42 -6.06 0.73
C GLU A 23 2.84 -5.88 2.18
N PHE A 24 1.89 -5.52 3.03
CA PHE A 24 2.07 -5.46 4.46
C PHE A 24 0.99 -6.31 5.14
N GLY A 25 1.41 -7.38 5.82
CA GLY A 25 0.49 -8.36 6.38
C GLY A 25 -0.35 -9.04 5.29
N LEU A 26 -1.66 -8.82 5.29
CA LEU A 26 -2.60 -9.38 4.31
C LEU A 26 -3.14 -8.34 3.32
N SER A 27 -2.65 -7.10 3.36
CA SER A 27 -3.15 -6.04 2.49
C SER A 27 -2.01 -5.30 1.80
N GLY A 28 -2.30 -4.66 0.68
CA GLY A 28 -1.27 -4.04 -0.12
C GLY A 28 -1.76 -3.55 -1.46
N PHE A 29 -0.79 -3.28 -2.32
CA PHE A 29 -1.04 -2.84 -3.68
C PHE A 29 0.00 -3.36 -4.66
N SER A 30 -0.38 -3.41 -5.93
CA SER A 30 0.55 -3.63 -7.05
C SER A 30 0.30 -2.57 -8.12
N ILE A 31 1.37 -1.99 -8.66
CA ILE A 31 1.34 -0.98 -9.70
C ILE A 31 1.87 -1.63 -10.98
N ASP A 32 1.01 -1.73 -12.00
CA ASP A 32 1.42 -2.07 -13.36
C ASP A 32 1.76 -0.77 -14.10
N LEU A 33 3.07 -0.56 -14.29
CA LEU A 33 3.65 0.60 -14.96
C LEU A 33 3.37 0.61 -16.46
N LYS A 34 3.16 -0.57 -17.07
CA LYS A 34 2.90 -0.70 -18.50
C LYS A 34 1.45 -0.38 -18.83
N ASN A 35 0.53 -0.87 -18.00
CA ASN A 35 -0.90 -0.67 -18.18
C ASN A 35 -1.45 0.56 -17.41
N CYS A 36 -0.59 1.32 -16.73
CA CYS A 36 -0.95 2.47 -15.92
C CYS A 36 -2.11 2.18 -14.95
N SER A 37 -2.00 1.04 -14.25
CA SER A 37 -3.04 0.57 -13.33
C SER A 37 -2.49 0.19 -11.96
N VAL A 38 -3.34 0.30 -10.95
CA VAL A 38 -3.06 -0.05 -9.55
C VAL A 38 -4.08 -1.07 -9.11
N ARG A 39 -3.61 -2.22 -8.65
CA ARG A 39 -4.42 -3.21 -7.95
C ARG A 39 -4.30 -2.96 -6.45
N LEU A 40 -5.38 -2.57 -5.80
CA LEU A 40 -5.50 -2.51 -4.35
C LEU A 40 -6.12 -3.81 -3.84
N PHE A 41 -5.60 -4.37 -2.76
CA PHE A 41 -6.10 -5.65 -2.24
C PHE A 41 -6.05 -5.76 -0.73
N ASN A 42 -7.02 -6.48 -0.19
CA ASN A 42 -7.10 -6.96 1.18
C ASN A 42 -7.45 -8.45 1.14
N LYS A 43 -6.47 -9.30 1.44
CA LYS A 43 -6.60 -10.76 1.42
C LYS A 43 -7.40 -11.30 2.60
N GLU A 44 -7.45 -10.58 3.73
CA GLU A 44 -8.28 -10.95 4.88
C GLU A 44 -9.77 -10.92 4.51
N LEU A 45 -10.20 -9.89 3.80
CA LEU A 45 -11.57 -9.73 3.30
C LEU A 45 -11.80 -10.40 1.93
N ASN A 46 -10.77 -11.05 1.37
CA ASN A 46 -10.75 -11.57 0.01
C ASN A 46 -11.26 -10.56 -1.04
N ASN A 47 -10.87 -9.29 -0.87
CA ASN A 47 -11.29 -8.17 -1.70
C ASN A 47 -10.09 -7.62 -2.48
N PHE A 48 -10.29 -7.33 -3.77
CA PHE A 48 -9.37 -6.52 -4.55
C PHE A 48 -10.13 -5.69 -5.59
N SER A 49 -9.52 -4.60 -6.02
CA SER A 49 -10.00 -3.82 -7.16
C SER A 49 -8.82 -3.27 -7.95
N VAL A 50 -9.04 -3.02 -9.24
CA VAL A 50 -8.04 -2.48 -10.16
C VAL A 50 -8.52 -1.13 -10.65
N TYR A 51 -7.67 -0.12 -10.50
CA TYR A 51 -7.94 1.26 -10.86
C TYR A 51 -6.92 1.73 -11.88
N ASN A 52 -7.34 2.53 -12.87
CA ASN A 52 -6.37 3.30 -13.65
C ASN A 52 -5.79 4.42 -12.78
N TYR A 53 -4.60 4.92 -13.13
CA TYR A 53 -3.98 6.02 -12.38
C TYR A 53 -4.90 7.23 -12.23
N CYS A 54 -5.67 7.58 -13.27
CA CYS A 54 -6.60 8.70 -13.25
C CYS A 54 -7.78 8.56 -12.28
N ASN A 55 -8.03 7.34 -11.78
CA ASN A 55 -9.06 7.05 -10.77
C ASN A 55 -8.53 7.09 -9.34
N ILE A 56 -7.20 7.09 -9.16
CA ILE A 56 -6.59 7.32 -7.86
C ILE A 56 -6.54 8.83 -7.63
N ARG A 57 -7.16 9.29 -6.54
CA ARG A 57 -7.30 10.72 -6.25
C ARG A 57 -6.27 11.21 -5.27
N GLU A 58 -6.02 10.42 -4.25
CA GLU A 58 -5.19 10.84 -3.14
C GLU A 58 -4.65 9.61 -2.43
N VAL A 59 -3.48 9.78 -1.82
CA VAL A 59 -2.94 8.85 -0.85
C VAL A 59 -2.42 9.65 0.33
N ASN A 60 -2.77 9.23 1.54
CA ASN A 60 -2.28 9.82 2.78
C ASN A 60 -2.12 8.75 3.83
N TYR A 61 -1.51 9.11 4.95
CA TYR A 61 -1.51 8.29 6.14
C TYR A 61 -1.78 9.12 7.39
N THR A 62 -2.24 8.44 8.43
CA THR A 62 -2.37 8.96 9.79
C THR A 62 -1.48 8.13 10.70
N LEU A 63 -0.62 8.80 11.47
CA LEU A 63 0.18 8.13 12.51
C LEU A 63 -0.68 7.92 13.76
N PRO A 64 -0.42 6.85 14.52
CA PRO A 64 -1.14 6.59 15.76
C PRO A 64 -0.85 7.68 16.78
N THR A 65 -1.90 8.12 17.48
CA THR A 65 -1.83 9.14 18.53
C THR A 65 -1.67 8.54 19.92
N THR A 66 -1.87 7.22 20.05
CA THR A 66 -1.69 6.46 21.28
C THR A 66 -0.84 5.21 21.03
N GLU A 67 -0.24 4.63 22.08
CA GLU A 67 0.61 3.45 21.98
C GLU A 67 -0.15 2.16 21.59
N SER A 68 -1.48 2.20 21.52
CA SER A 68 -2.34 1.05 21.22
C SER A 68 -2.98 1.11 19.83
N ASP A 69 -2.79 2.21 19.09
CA ASP A 69 -3.38 2.39 17.76
C ASP A 69 -2.39 2.00 16.66
N ASP A 70 -2.93 1.53 15.54
CA ASP A 70 -2.17 1.32 14.30
C ASP A 70 -2.09 2.64 13.51
N ALA A 71 -1.03 2.82 12.71
CA ALA A 71 -1.09 3.79 11.63
C ALA A 71 -2.07 3.31 10.54
N GLU A 72 -2.66 4.25 9.80
CA GLU A 72 -3.56 3.94 8.69
C GLU A 72 -3.11 4.67 7.43
N ILE A 73 -2.88 3.93 6.35
CA ILE A 73 -2.74 4.49 5.00
C ILE A 73 -4.12 4.45 4.34
N CYS A 74 -4.53 5.58 3.77
CA CYS A 74 -5.79 5.73 3.05
C CYS A 74 -5.51 6.07 1.58
N VAL A 75 -6.07 5.27 0.66
CA VAL A 75 -6.07 5.56 -0.78
C VAL A 75 -7.49 5.93 -1.19
N LEU A 76 -7.69 7.16 -1.65
CA LEU A 76 -8.96 7.65 -2.15
C LEU A 76 -9.08 7.40 -3.65
N THR A 77 -10.26 6.92 -4.06
CA THR A 77 -10.55 6.59 -5.46
C THR A 77 -11.89 7.20 -5.90
N ASP A 78 -12.13 7.27 -7.20
CA ASP A 78 -13.42 7.67 -7.78
C ASP A 78 -14.53 6.63 -7.67
N ASP A 79 -14.24 5.48 -7.06
CA ASP A 79 -15.21 4.39 -6.96
C ASP A 79 -16.34 4.76 -5.99
N ILE A 80 -17.59 4.64 -6.45
CA ILE A 80 -18.76 4.93 -5.63
C ILE A 80 -18.99 3.81 -4.59
N LEU A 81 -18.58 2.58 -4.90
CA LEU A 81 -18.74 1.42 -4.02
C LEU A 81 -17.62 1.34 -2.98
N ILE A 82 -16.37 1.62 -3.39
CA ILE A 82 -15.19 1.57 -2.52
C ILE A 82 -14.38 2.87 -2.65
N PRO A 83 -14.92 4.00 -2.16
CA PRO A 83 -14.29 5.31 -2.33
C PRO A 83 -12.96 5.44 -1.58
N SER A 84 -12.72 4.60 -0.57
CA SER A 84 -11.51 4.63 0.25
C SER A 84 -11.03 3.23 0.59
N TRP A 85 -9.75 2.96 0.31
CA TRP A 85 -9.04 1.78 0.79
C TRP A 85 -8.20 2.14 2.00
N LYS A 86 -8.39 1.42 3.11
CA LYS A 86 -7.70 1.64 4.38
C LYS A 86 -6.81 0.47 4.72
N PHE A 87 -5.54 0.76 4.98
CA PHE A 87 -4.49 -0.21 5.28
C PHE A 87 -3.91 0.08 6.65
N LYS A 88 -4.00 -0.87 7.57
CA LYS A 88 -3.44 -0.74 8.91
C LYS A 88 -1.98 -1.16 8.92
N ILE A 89 -1.13 -0.30 9.49
CA ILE A 89 0.29 -0.56 9.72
C ILE A 89 0.53 -0.55 11.24
N PRO A 90 0.84 -1.71 11.85
CA PRO A 90 1.07 -1.83 13.28
C PRO A 90 2.19 -0.92 13.77
N LEU A 91 1.95 -0.28 14.91
CA LEU A 91 2.92 0.61 15.53
C LEU A 91 4.19 -0.14 15.96
N ASN A 92 5.26 0.10 15.22
CA ASN A 92 6.62 -0.30 15.51
C ASN A 92 7.63 0.75 15.01
N ALA A 93 8.93 0.50 15.21
CA ALA A 93 9.99 1.44 14.84
C ALA A 93 10.03 1.83 13.34
N GLN A 94 9.43 1.04 12.45
CA GLN A 94 9.44 1.25 11.00
C GLN A 94 8.12 1.84 10.46
N THR A 95 7.13 2.07 11.32
CA THR A 95 5.78 2.52 10.90
C THR A 95 5.83 3.75 10.01
N TYR A 96 6.60 4.76 10.44
CA TYR A 96 6.76 6.01 9.71
C TYR A 96 7.42 5.78 8.34
N ASP A 97 8.51 5.02 8.31
CA ASP A 97 9.25 4.73 7.08
C ASP A 97 8.39 3.98 6.06
N VAL A 98 7.58 3.01 6.53
CA VAL A 98 6.63 2.28 5.68
C VAL A 98 5.58 3.22 5.09
N CYS A 99 5.00 4.10 5.93
CA CYS A 99 4.01 5.07 5.46
C CYS A 99 4.61 6.01 4.40
N GLU A 100 5.74 6.65 4.70
CA GLU A 100 6.43 7.54 3.76
C GLU A 100 6.84 6.82 2.47
N GLN A 101 7.28 5.56 2.55
CA GLN A 101 7.62 4.77 1.37
C GLN A 101 6.41 4.57 0.46
N TRP A 102 5.22 4.28 0.99
CA TRP A 102 4.00 4.14 0.19
C TRP A 102 3.64 5.46 -0.50
N ILE A 103 3.66 6.57 0.24
CA ILE A 103 3.41 7.91 -0.32
C ILE A 103 4.41 8.21 -1.44
N GLY A 104 5.70 7.94 -1.21
CA GLY A 104 6.76 8.16 -2.20
C GLY A 104 6.56 7.35 -3.48
N ILE A 105 6.16 6.09 -3.36
CA ILE A 105 5.87 5.21 -4.51
C ILE A 105 4.70 5.77 -5.33
N PHE A 106 3.60 6.15 -4.69
CA PHE A 106 2.44 6.72 -5.38
C PHE A 106 2.77 8.07 -6.03
N ASN A 107 3.49 8.94 -5.33
CA ASN A 107 3.92 10.22 -5.88
C ASN A 107 4.83 10.06 -7.10
N THR A 108 5.75 9.10 -7.05
CA THR A 108 6.71 8.86 -8.15
C THR A 108 6.05 8.24 -9.37
N HIS A 109 5.16 7.26 -9.17
CA HIS A 109 4.69 6.42 -10.27
C HIS A 109 3.27 6.73 -10.77
N ILE A 110 2.42 7.30 -9.91
CA ILE A 110 1.01 7.54 -10.22
C ILE A 110 0.76 9.03 -10.41
N PHE A 111 1.20 9.86 -9.47
CA PHE A 111 0.92 11.29 -9.51
C PHE A 111 1.96 12.12 -10.29
N ASN A 112 3.18 11.59 -10.50
CA ASN A 112 4.29 12.26 -11.18
C ASN A 112 4.49 13.72 -10.71
N TYR A 113 4.68 13.91 -9.40
CA TYR A 113 5.06 15.22 -8.83
C TYR A 113 6.49 15.64 -9.19
#